data_AF-A0A931G8Y2-F1
#
_entry.id   AF-A0A931G8Y2-F1
#
_cell.length_a   1.000
_cell.length_b   1.000
_cell.length_c   1.000
_cell.angle_alpha   90.00
_cell.angle_beta   90.00
_cell.angle_gamma   90.00
#
_symmetry.space_group_name_H-M   'P 1'
#
loop_
_entity.id
_entity.type
_entity.pdbx_description
1 polymer ?
#
loop_
_entity_poly.entity_id
_entity_poly.type
_entity_poly.pdbx_seq_one_letter_code
_entity_poly.pdbx_strand_id
1 'polypeptide(L)'
;MARTAIRPRNLFVPAAVLLLGLTLSSCSDATATPDAAAAAEAKPATAAETTPAAAPAAAPAAAPAAAPAAKPAAAPAAVSAAPTVGTPFTAKMRNGNTAKITIVSATRSESVGNPSFSVPAKNGGFLVLDILWETEKGKTSSNPFYFSAKDAEGRKADQSLFVENPLGSGDVLPGDKARGLVAFDIAPGMATVMISDPLLQEAARVQIDQ
;
A
#
# COMPACT_ATOMS: atom_id res chain seq x y z
N MET A 1 21.86 51.14 15.92
CA MET A 1 21.17 49.87 15.59
C MET A 1 22.06 48.73 16.07
N ALA A 2 21.73 48.15 17.22
CA ALA A 2 22.56 47.15 17.91
C ALA A 2 22.27 45.74 17.35
N ARG A 3 23.33 45.02 16.97
CA ARG A 3 23.27 43.61 16.54
C ARG A 3 23.57 42.72 17.73
N THR A 4 22.55 42.06 18.28
CA THR A 4 22.71 41.06 19.33
C THR A 4 23.08 39.72 18.69
N ALA A 5 24.33 39.30 18.89
CA ALA A 5 24.83 37.99 18.48
C ALA A 5 24.48 36.95 19.56
N ILE A 6 23.71 35.92 19.19
CA ILE A 6 23.34 34.80 20.06
C ILE A 6 24.36 33.67 19.83
N ARG A 7 25.07 33.29 20.89
CA ARG A 7 26.12 32.26 20.90
C ARG A 7 25.48 30.88 21.17
N PRO A 8 25.73 29.82 20.39
CA PRO A 8 25.23 28.48 20.71
C PRO A 8 26.02 27.86 21.87
N ARG A 9 25.29 27.31 22.85
CA ARG A 9 25.84 26.51 23.96
C ARG A 9 25.94 25.05 23.51
N ASN A 10 27.17 24.53 23.48
CA ASN A 10 27.45 23.11 23.31
C ASN A 10 26.92 22.33 24.53
N LEU A 11 25.97 21.43 24.30
CA LEU A 11 25.46 20.51 25.32
C LEU A 11 26.31 19.23 25.29
N PHE A 12 27.04 19.02 26.37
CA PHE A 12 27.89 17.87 26.63
C PHE A 12 27.02 16.66 27.03
N VAL A 13 27.14 15.54 26.32
CA VAL A 13 26.49 14.26 26.62
C VAL A 13 27.50 13.36 27.35
N PRO A 14 27.25 12.91 28.59
CA PRO A 14 28.04 11.84 29.17
C PRO A 14 27.45 10.47 28.83
N ALA A 15 28.33 9.62 28.31
CA ALA A 15 28.15 8.20 28.09
C ALA A 15 27.86 7.44 29.38
N ALA A 16 26.94 6.48 29.34
CA ALA A 16 26.82 5.47 30.38
C ALA A 16 26.37 4.11 29.81
N VAL A 17 27.38 3.26 29.61
CA VAL A 17 27.46 1.85 29.99
C VAL A 17 26.45 0.87 29.36
N LEU A 18 27.01 0.16 28.39
CA LEU A 18 26.56 -1.07 27.75
C LEU A 18 26.98 -2.28 28.62
N LEU A 19 26.04 -3.17 28.98
CA LEU A 19 26.27 -4.50 29.58
C LEU A 19 25.18 -5.41 28.99
N LEU A 20 25.44 -6.10 27.88
CA LEU A 20 26.06 -7.43 27.74
C LEU A 20 25.36 -8.52 28.57
N GLY A 21 24.52 -9.30 27.90
CA GLY A 21 23.87 -10.50 28.43
C GLY A 21 23.34 -11.38 27.30
N LEU A 22 24.25 -12.04 26.56
CA LEU A 22 23.93 -13.12 25.62
C LEU A 22 23.88 -14.45 26.40
N THR A 23 22.73 -15.10 26.44
CA THR A 23 22.62 -16.53 26.81
C THR A 23 22.32 -17.35 25.57
N LEU A 24 23.26 -18.25 25.23
CA LEU A 24 23.16 -19.22 24.15
C LEU A 24 22.14 -20.32 24.48
N SER A 25 21.26 -20.63 23.53
CA SER A 25 20.42 -21.84 23.49
C SER A 25 20.60 -22.42 22.08
N SER A 26 21.57 -23.30 21.81
CA SER A 26 21.64 -24.74 22.12
C SER A 26 20.60 -25.58 21.34
N CYS A 27 21.10 -26.25 20.28
CA CYS A 27 20.86 -27.60 19.73
C CYS A 27 19.42 -28.20 19.77
N SER A 28 18.90 -28.90 18.75
CA SER A 28 19.48 -30.02 18.00
C SER A 28 18.63 -30.42 16.77
N ASP A 29 19.32 -31.10 15.86
CA ASP A 29 18.98 -31.93 14.70
C ASP A 29 17.57 -32.54 14.55
N ALA A 30 17.07 -32.59 13.30
CA ALA A 30 16.41 -33.79 12.77
C ALA A 30 16.34 -33.81 11.22
N THR A 31 16.98 -34.85 10.68
CA THR A 31 17.02 -35.42 9.33
C THR A 31 15.66 -35.77 8.72
N ALA A 32 15.46 -35.56 7.40
CA ALA A 32 14.72 -36.48 6.49
C ALA A 32 14.72 -36.02 5.01
N THR A 33 15.46 -36.77 4.18
CA THR A 33 15.07 -37.36 2.88
C THR A 33 14.38 -36.52 1.78
N PRO A 34 14.97 -36.39 0.59
CA PRO A 34 14.23 -36.27 -0.67
C PRO A 34 14.10 -37.66 -1.31
N ASP A 35 12.89 -38.25 -1.23
CA ASP A 35 12.54 -39.41 -2.05
C ASP A 35 11.81 -38.96 -3.32
N ALA A 36 12.02 -39.77 -4.33
CA ALA A 36 11.77 -39.57 -5.73
C ALA A 36 10.29 -39.70 -6.13
N ALA A 37 10.08 -39.37 -7.40
CA ALA A 37 9.34 -40.20 -8.37
C ALA A 37 8.06 -39.60 -8.97
N ALA A 38 7.84 -40.08 -10.20
CA ALA A 38 6.66 -39.99 -11.06
C ALA A 38 6.46 -38.63 -11.74
N ALA A 39 6.92 -38.40 -12.98
CA ALA A 39 6.57 -39.10 -14.21
C ALA A 39 5.04 -39.16 -14.46
N ALA A 40 4.56 -38.33 -15.38
CA ALA A 40 3.34 -38.59 -16.13
C ALA A 40 3.45 -37.98 -17.53
N GLU A 41 3.61 -38.86 -18.50
CA GLU A 41 3.56 -38.64 -19.94
C GLU A 41 2.27 -37.95 -20.38
N ALA A 42 2.38 -36.96 -21.28
CA ALA A 42 1.26 -36.51 -22.10
C ALA A 42 1.47 -37.00 -23.55
N LYS A 43 0.66 -37.99 -23.91
CA LYS A 43 0.58 -38.67 -25.22
C LYS A 43 -0.04 -37.73 -26.29
N PRO A 44 0.54 -37.59 -27.49
CA PRO A 44 -0.12 -36.93 -28.61
C PRO A 44 -1.01 -37.95 -29.35
N ALA A 45 -2.30 -37.63 -29.49
CA ALA A 45 -3.24 -38.45 -30.27
C ALA A 45 -3.75 -37.67 -31.48
N THR A 46 -3.10 -37.95 -32.60
CA THR A 46 -3.67 -38.38 -33.89
C THR A 46 -4.77 -37.53 -34.53
N ALA A 47 -4.38 -36.92 -35.65
CA ALA A 47 -5.23 -36.43 -36.71
C ALA A 47 -6.11 -37.53 -37.34
N ALA A 48 -7.32 -37.18 -37.76
CA ALA A 48 -8.09 -37.96 -38.70
C ALA A 48 -8.74 -37.05 -39.75
N GLU A 49 -8.60 -37.48 -40.99
CA GLU A 49 -8.94 -36.80 -42.23
C GLU A 49 -10.44 -36.73 -42.53
N THR A 50 -10.75 -35.65 -43.25
CA THR A 50 -11.84 -35.33 -44.18
C THR A 50 -12.91 -36.37 -44.51
N THR A 51 -14.17 -35.89 -44.51
CA THR A 51 -15.22 -36.34 -45.42
C THR A 51 -15.97 -35.11 -45.95
N PRO A 52 -16.14 -34.91 -47.27
CA PRO A 52 -16.88 -33.78 -47.81
C PRO A 52 -18.38 -34.11 -47.87
N ALA A 53 -19.20 -33.37 -47.13
CA ALA A 53 -20.65 -33.48 -47.13
C ALA A 53 -21.31 -32.20 -47.64
N ALA A 54 -22.33 -32.40 -48.46
CA ALA A 54 -23.04 -31.47 -49.32
C ALA A 54 -23.45 -30.12 -48.70
N ALA A 55 -23.38 -29.07 -49.53
CA ALA A 55 -23.85 -27.73 -49.25
C ALA A 55 -25.40 -27.66 -49.17
N PRO A 56 -25.98 -27.20 -48.04
CA PRO A 56 -27.38 -26.81 -47.96
C PRO A 56 -27.55 -25.31 -48.29
N ALA A 57 -28.67 -24.99 -48.93
CA ALA A 57 -29.07 -23.68 -49.40
C ALA A 57 -29.03 -22.58 -48.32
N ALA A 58 -28.64 -21.37 -48.73
CA ALA A 58 -28.54 -20.19 -47.90
C ALA A 58 -29.89 -19.83 -47.25
N ALA A 59 -29.95 -19.97 -45.92
CA ALA A 59 -31.00 -19.41 -45.10
C ALA A 59 -30.77 -17.89 -44.89
N PRO A 60 -31.82 -17.07 -44.79
CA PRO A 60 -31.71 -15.63 -44.65
C PRO A 60 -30.94 -15.24 -43.38
N ALA A 61 -29.99 -14.31 -43.54
CA ALA A 61 -29.16 -13.78 -42.46
C ALA A 61 -30.02 -13.14 -41.36
N ALA A 62 -29.98 -13.72 -40.16
CA ALA A 62 -30.54 -13.10 -38.98
C ALA A 62 -29.74 -11.83 -38.63
N ALA A 63 -30.47 -10.74 -38.42
CA ALA A 63 -29.89 -9.45 -38.04
C ALA A 63 -29.09 -9.57 -36.71
N PRO A 64 -27.98 -8.85 -36.53
CA PRO A 64 -27.21 -8.88 -35.30
C PRO A 64 -28.07 -8.45 -34.11
N ALA A 65 -28.18 -9.32 -33.10
CA ALA A 65 -28.74 -8.95 -31.81
C ALA A 65 -27.86 -7.87 -31.19
N ALA A 66 -28.46 -6.71 -30.86
CA ALA A 66 -27.78 -5.61 -30.20
C ALA A 66 -27.15 -6.08 -28.89
N ALA A 67 -25.85 -5.82 -28.72
CA ALA A 67 -25.12 -6.10 -27.48
C ALA A 67 -25.79 -5.35 -26.31
N PRO A 68 -25.91 -5.98 -25.12
CA PRO A 68 -26.43 -5.31 -23.93
C PRO A 68 -25.63 -4.06 -23.63
N ALA A 69 -26.31 -2.92 -23.51
CA ALA A 69 -25.70 -1.65 -23.13
C ALA A 69 -24.94 -1.81 -21.81
N ALA A 70 -23.67 -1.44 -21.81
CA ALA A 70 -22.82 -1.46 -20.63
C ALA A 70 -23.46 -0.63 -19.50
N LYS A 71 -23.61 -1.25 -18.32
CA LYS A 71 -24.06 -0.58 -17.09
C LYS A 71 -23.18 0.65 -16.84
N PRO A 72 -23.73 1.86 -16.69
CA PRO A 72 -22.94 3.05 -16.38
C PRO A 72 -22.06 2.81 -15.15
N ALA A 73 -20.75 2.99 -15.32
CA ALA A 73 -19.83 3.03 -14.20
C ALA A 73 -20.29 4.13 -13.24
N ALA A 74 -20.44 3.79 -11.96
CA ALA A 74 -20.85 4.73 -10.94
C ALA A 74 -19.92 5.95 -10.96
N ALA A 75 -20.50 7.14 -11.13
CA ALA A 75 -19.76 8.39 -11.10
C ALA A 75 -19.02 8.52 -9.75
N PRO A 76 -17.74 8.96 -9.73
CA PRO A 76 -17.01 9.19 -8.49
C PRO A 76 -17.81 10.11 -7.58
N ALA A 77 -18.05 9.69 -6.35
CA ALA A 77 -18.70 10.53 -5.34
C ALA A 77 -17.92 11.84 -5.20
N ALA A 78 -18.64 12.97 -5.14
CA ALA A 78 -18.05 14.30 -5.02
C ALA A 78 -17.09 14.34 -3.81
N VAL A 79 -15.81 14.55 -4.10
CA VAL A 79 -14.74 14.58 -3.08
C VAL A 79 -14.84 15.93 -2.37
N SER A 80 -15.25 15.90 -1.11
CA SER A 80 -15.10 17.01 -0.15
C SER A 80 -13.67 17.58 -0.24
N ALA A 81 -13.48 18.88 0.01
CA ALA A 81 -12.18 19.57 -0.06
C ALA A 81 -11.01 18.66 0.35
N ALA A 82 -10.05 18.45 -0.56
CA ALA A 82 -9.02 17.43 -0.41
C ALA A 82 -8.21 17.68 0.89
N PRO A 83 -8.15 16.70 1.82
CA PRO A 83 -7.31 16.85 2.99
C PRO A 83 -5.85 17.15 2.63
N THR A 84 -5.18 17.89 3.51
CA THR A 84 -3.78 18.28 3.37
C THR A 84 -2.94 17.69 4.50
N VAL A 85 -1.63 17.59 4.30
CA VAL A 85 -0.67 17.17 5.33
C VAL A 85 -0.83 18.06 6.57
N GLY A 86 -0.74 17.45 7.76
CA GLY A 86 -0.90 18.06 9.07
C GLY A 86 -2.35 18.28 9.51
N THR A 87 -3.34 18.17 8.62
CA THR A 87 -4.74 18.40 8.95
C THR A 87 -5.48 17.08 9.10
N PRO A 88 -6.13 16.80 10.26
CA PRO A 88 -6.92 15.61 10.44
C PRO A 88 -8.17 15.63 9.54
N PHE A 89 -8.56 14.47 9.02
CA PHE A 89 -9.79 14.28 8.27
C PHE A 89 -10.50 12.99 8.68
N THR A 90 -11.83 12.98 8.57
CA THR A 90 -12.64 11.80 8.88
C THR A 90 -12.81 10.93 7.65
N ALA A 91 -12.43 9.66 7.75
CA ALA A 91 -12.64 8.63 6.74
C ALA A 91 -13.70 7.61 7.20
N LYS A 92 -14.62 7.26 6.30
CA LYS A 92 -15.68 6.28 6.59
C LYS A 92 -15.12 4.86 6.47
N MET A 93 -15.17 4.09 7.56
CA MET A 93 -14.63 2.73 7.67
C MET A 93 -15.71 1.65 7.59
N ARG A 94 -16.79 1.94 6.83
CA ARG A 94 -17.98 1.10 6.64
C ARG A 94 -18.81 0.90 7.92
N ASN A 95 -20.05 0.42 7.77
CA ASN A 95 -20.98 0.10 8.88
C ASN A 95 -21.19 1.25 9.89
N GLY A 96 -21.04 2.50 9.45
CA GLY A 96 -21.12 3.67 10.33
C GLY A 96 -19.89 3.91 11.22
N ASN A 97 -18.82 3.12 11.05
CA ASN A 97 -17.54 3.33 11.71
C ASN A 97 -16.77 4.48 11.03
N THR A 98 -16.06 5.28 11.82
CA THR A 98 -15.25 6.39 11.30
C THR A 98 -13.91 6.46 12.01
N ALA A 99 -12.87 6.75 11.22
CA ALA A 99 -11.54 7.06 11.74
C ALA A 99 -11.19 8.51 11.40
N LYS A 100 -10.57 9.20 12.35
CA LYS A 100 -9.86 10.45 12.12
C LYS A 100 -8.42 10.11 11.77
N ILE A 101 -8.04 10.40 10.53
CA ILE A 101 -6.72 10.13 10.00
C ILE A 101 -5.99 11.46 9.83
N THR A 102 -4.73 11.51 10.22
CA THR A 102 -3.84 12.64 9.99
C THR A 102 -2.59 12.14 9.29
N ILE A 103 -2.27 12.70 8.13
CA ILE A 103 -0.92 12.56 7.55
C ILE A 103 -0.07 13.60 8.28
N VAL A 104 0.65 13.18 9.32
CA VAL A 104 1.39 14.08 10.22
C VAL A 104 2.53 14.76 9.48
N SER A 105 3.25 14.01 8.66
CA SER A 105 4.31 14.52 7.78
C SER A 105 4.42 13.68 6.51
N ALA A 106 5.05 14.27 5.50
CA ALA A 106 5.37 13.62 4.24
C ALA A 106 6.80 14.02 3.85
N THR A 107 7.69 13.05 3.64
CA THR A 107 9.12 13.29 3.40
C THR A 107 9.66 12.45 2.25
N ARG A 108 10.70 12.95 1.57
CA ARG A 108 11.46 12.22 0.55
C ARG A 108 12.62 11.47 1.18
N SER A 109 12.85 10.26 0.69
CA SER A 109 14.07 9.50 0.99
C SER A 109 14.54 8.72 -0.23
N GLU A 110 15.85 8.51 -0.38
CA GLU A 110 16.40 7.67 -1.46
C GLU A 110 16.33 6.17 -1.13
N SER A 111 16.21 5.84 0.15
CA SER A 111 16.07 4.48 0.65
C SER A 111 15.14 4.43 1.87
N VAL A 112 14.60 3.25 2.16
CA VAL A 112 13.82 3.01 3.38
C VAL A 112 14.28 1.72 4.05
N GLY A 113 14.02 1.66 5.36
CA GLY A 113 14.28 0.53 6.22
C GLY A 113 15.58 0.62 7.01
N ASN A 114 15.86 -0.45 7.74
CA ASN A 114 17.05 -0.55 8.56
C ASN A 114 18.30 -0.42 7.66
N PRO A 115 19.36 0.30 8.09
CA PRO A 115 20.59 0.46 7.32
C PRO A 115 21.21 -0.86 6.82
N SER A 116 21.05 -1.96 7.56
CA SER A 116 21.56 -3.28 7.19
C SER A 116 20.75 -3.97 6.08
N PHE A 117 19.51 -3.52 5.83
CA PHE A 117 18.57 -4.10 4.87
C PHE A 117 17.85 -3.01 4.06
N SER A 118 18.52 -1.89 3.81
CA SER A 118 17.92 -0.75 3.14
C SER A 118 17.54 -1.12 1.70
N VAL A 119 16.31 -0.78 1.31
CA VAL A 119 15.84 -0.98 -0.06
C VAL A 119 16.02 0.34 -0.81
N PRO A 120 16.82 0.40 -1.89
CA PRO A 120 16.95 1.60 -2.71
C PRO A 120 15.67 1.82 -3.53
N ALA A 121 15.36 3.09 -3.79
CA ALA A 121 14.22 3.45 -4.64
C ALA A 121 14.48 3.09 -6.11
N LYS A 122 13.43 2.71 -6.82
CA LYS A 122 13.44 2.37 -8.25
C LYS A 122 12.75 3.44 -9.09
N ASN A 123 11.91 4.27 -8.49
CA ASN A 123 11.10 5.27 -9.17
C ASN A 123 11.49 6.71 -8.77
N GLY A 124 12.74 6.96 -8.40
CA GLY A 124 13.24 8.33 -8.10
C GLY A 124 13.12 8.76 -6.64
N GLY A 125 12.62 7.90 -5.76
CA GLY A 125 12.66 8.07 -4.31
C GLY A 125 11.39 7.57 -3.62
N PHE A 126 11.48 7.40 -2.31
CA PHE A 126 10.34 7.10 -1.47
C PHE A 126 9.66 8.38 -1.00
N LEU A 127 8.34 8.42 -1.15
CA LEU A 127 7.44 9.25 -0.35
C LEU A 127 7.15 8.50 0.95
N VAL A 128 7.63 9.00 2.07
CA VAL A 128 7.42 8.43 3.41
C VAL A 128 6.43 9.29 4.17
N LEU A 129 5.30 8.69 4.54
CA LEU A 129 4.21 9.32 5.28
C LEU A 129 4.21 8.85 6.72
N ASP A 130 4.16 9.79 7.66
CA ASP A 130 3.86 9.52 9.06
C ASP A 130 2.36 9.64 9.28
N ILE A 131 1.71 8.54 9.63
CA ILE A 131 0.26 8.45 9.73
C ILE A 131 -0.14 8.33 11.18
N LEU A 132 -1.06 9.18 11.62
CA LEU A 132 -1.80 9.02 12.87
C LEU A 132 -3.24 8.63 12.55
N TRP A 133 -3.67 7.50 13.10
CA TRP A 133 -5.01 6.94 12.98
C TRP A 133 -5.69 6.95 14.34
N GLU A 134 -6.91 7.48 14.44
CA GLU A 134 -7.72 7.50 15.66
C GLU A 134 -9.15 7.05 15.34
N THR A 135 -9.71 6.13 16.11
CA THR A 135 -11.12 5.74 15.93
C THR A 135 -12.04 6.75 16.61
N GLU A 136 -12.89 7.42 15.83
CA GLU A 136 -13.89 8.35 16.35
C GLU A 136 -15.19 7.63 16.73
N LYS A 137 -15.61 6.68 15.91
CA LYS A 137 -16.88 5.97 16.09
C LYS A 137 -16.79 4.51 15.67
N GLY A 138 -17.40 3.65 16.50
CA GLY A 138 -17.54 2.22 16.22
C GLY A 138 -16.19 1.50 16.32
N LYS A 139 -15.95 0.50 15.48
CA LYS A 139 -14.69 -0.25 15.48
C LYS A 139 -14.00 -0.06 14.14
N THR A 140 -12.78 0.49 14.15
CA THR A 140 -11.96 0.58 12.93
C THR A 140 -10.72 -0.28 13.07
N SER A 141 -10.03 -0.50 11.95
CA SER A 141 -8.73 -1.15 11.93
C SER A 141 -7.79 -0.30 11.11
N SER A 142 -6.60 -0.01 11.63
CA SER A 142 -5.52 0.57 10.83
C SER A 142 -4.85 -0.54 10.02
N ASN A 143 -4.41 -0.21 8.81
CA ASN A 143 -3.64 -1.12 7.96
C ASN A 143 -2.86 -0.30 6.90
N PRO A 144 -1.55 -0.51 6.71
CA PRO A 144 -0.79 0.12 5.62
C PRO A 144 -1.40 -0.11 4.24
N PHE A 145 -2.05 -1.25 4.00
CA PHE A 145 -2.62 -1.61 2.70
C PHE A 145 -3.90 -0.84 2.35
N TYR A 146 -4.43 -0.04 3.28
CA TYR A 146 -5.50 0.91 2.97
C TYR A 146 -4.99 2.18 2.30
N PHE A 147 -3.67 2.34 2.18
CA PHE A 147 -3.07 3.48 1.54
C PHE A 147 -2.51 3.07 0.18
N SER A 148 -2.74 3.90 -0.82
CA SER A 148 -2.09 3.79 -2.13
C SER A 148 -1.74 5.18 -2.62
N ALA A 149 -0.75 5.28 -3.51
CA ALA A 149 -0.35 6.54 -4.09
C ALA A 149 -0.26 6.47 -5.62
N LYS A 150 -0.46 7.62 -6.25
CA LYS A 150 -0.19 7.87 -7.67
C LYS A 150 0.68 9.09 -7.81
N ASP A 151 1.55 9.11 -8.80
CA ASP A 151 2.34 10.30 -9.15
C ASP A 151 1.51 11.30 -9.96
N ALA A 152 2.15 12.41 -10.37
CA ALA A 152 1.54 13.48 -11.14
C ALA A 152 1.01 13.01 -12.51
N GLU A 153 1.62 11.97 -13.09
CA GLU A 153 1.18 11.34 -14.33
C GLU A 153 0.09 10.28 -14.12
N GLY A 154 -0.32 10.04 -12.86
CA GLY A 154 -1.33 9.06 -12.50
C GLY A 154 -0.84 7.62 -12.46
N ARG A 155 0.47 7.37 -12.56
CA ARG A 155 1.07 6.03 -12.43
C ARG A 155 1.00 5.60 -10.96
N LYS A 156 0.68 4.33 -10.74
CA LYS A 156 0.60 3.78 -9.38
C LYS A 156 2.01 3.64 -8.79
N ALA A 157 2.18 4.11 -7.57
CA ALA A 157 3.41 3.93 -6.82
C ALA A 157 3.48 2.54 -6.18
N ASP A 158 4.70 2.05 -5.98
CA ASP A 158 4.94 0.77 -5.32
C ASP A 158 5.07 0.98 -3.81
N GLN A 159 4.21 0.34 -3.03
CA GLN A 159 4.29 0.44 -1.56
C GLN A 159 5.46 -0.39 -1.03
N SER A 160 6.27 0.20 -0.16
CA SER A 160 7.33 -0.50 0.56
C SER A 160 6.87 -0.90 1.96
N LEU A 161 7.07 -2.18 2.30
CA LEU A 161 6.79 -2.73 3.62
C LEU A 161 8.00 -2.71 4.56
N PHE A 162 9.16 -2.29 4.04
CA PHE A 162 10.42 -2.31 4.78
C PHE A 162 10.72 -0.99 5.50
N VAL A 163 9.75 -0.07 5.59
CA VAL A 163 9.94 1.17 6.35
C VAL A 163 10.15 0.89 7.84
N GLU A 164 10.95 1.72 8.51
CA GLU A 164 11.07 1.63 9.97
C GLU A 164 9.75 2.02 10.63
N ASN A 165 9.39 1.32 11.71
CA ASN A 165 8.14 1.56 12.44
C ASN A 165 6.90 1.66 11.51
N PRO A 166 6.60 0.61 10.71
CA PRO A 166 5.48 0.64 9.79
C PRO A 166 4.17 0.81 10.57
N LEU A 167 3.18 1.46 9.97
CA LEU A 167 1.84 1.54 10.55
C LEU A 167 1.33 0.12 10.87
N GLY A 168 0.93 -0.10 12.12
CA GLY A 168 0.44 -1.41 12.55
C GLY A 168 -0.87 -1.80 11.87
N SER A 169 -0.99 -3.07 11.53
CA SER A 169 -2.26 -3.67 11.13
C SER A 169 -2.98 -4.22 12.35
N GLY A 170 -4.22 -3.79 12.58
CA GLY A 170 -4.99 -4.28 13.72
C GLY A 170 -6.16 -3.39 14.08
N ASP A 171 -6.95 -3.84 15.04
CA ASP A 171 -8.08 -3.08 15.56
C ASP A 171 -7.60 -1.82 16.30
N VAL A 172 -8.32 -0.73 16.11
CA VAL A 172 -8.16 0.52 16.87
C VAL A 172 -9.51 0.82 17.51
N LEU A 173 -9.60 0.76 18.84
CA LEU A 173 -10.85 0.98 19.57
C LEU A 173 -11.18 2.49 19.63
N PRO A 174 -12.45 2.87 19.88
CA PRO A 174 -12.82 4.28 20.09
C PRO A 174 -11.92 5.00 21.08
N GLY A 175 -11.37 6.14 20.66
CA GLY A 175 -10.45 6.96 21.46
C GLY A 175 -8.99 6.50 21.41
N ASP A 176 -8.71 5.26 20.99
CA ASP A 176 -7.34 4.78 20.81
C ASP A 176 -6.71 5.32 19.52
N LYS A 177 -5.37 5.26 19.48
CA LYS A 177 -4.57 5.73 18.36
C LYS A 177 -3.57 4.68 17.91
N ALA A 178 -3.40 4.57 16.60
CA ALA A 178 -2.28 3.89 15.98
C ALA A 178 -1.44 4.92 15.21
N ARG A 179 -0.12 4.81 15.29
CA ARG A 179 0.80 5.66 14.53
C ARG A 179 1.89 4.83 13.90
N GLY A 180 2.30 5.17 12.69
CA GLY A 180 3.45 4.58 12.04
C GLY A 180 3.63 5.08 10.63
N LEU A 181 4.64 4.53 9.96
CA LEU A 181 5.05 4.98 8.64
C LEU A 181 4.41 4.15 7.53
N VAL A 182 4.15 4.81 6.40
CA VAL A 182 3.79 4.20 5.13
C VAL A 182 4.69 4.80 4.06
N ALA A 183 5.35 3.96 3.26
CA ALA A 183 6.28 4.42 2.23
C ALA A 183 5.86 3.95 0.84
N PHE A 184 6.02 4.82 -0.15
CA PHE A 184 5.76 4.55 -1.56
C PHE A 184 6.97 4.92 -2.40
N ASP A 185 7.49 3.99 -3.20
CA ASP A 185 8.48 4.27 -4.25
C ASP A 185 7.77 4.94 -5.42
N ILE A 186 8.07 6.23 -5.65
CA ILE A 186 7.27 7.09 -6.52
C ILE A 186 8.12 8.16 -7.22
N ALA A 187 7.74 8.48 -8.46
CA ALA A 187 8.34 9.59 -9.22
C ALA A 187 8.32 10.90 -8.45
N PRO A 188 9.35 11.76 -8.58
CA PRO A 188 9.37 13.10 -7.97
C PRO A 188 8.19 13.95 -8.44
N GLY A 189 7.76 14.88 -7.58
CA GLY A 189 6.64 15.78 -7.83
C GLY A 189 5.39 15.45 -7.02
N MET A 190 4.28 16.05 -7.43
CA MET A 190 2.99 15.93 -6.76
C MET A 190 2.53 14.47 -6.71
N ALA A 191 2.07 14.03 -5.53
CA ALA A 191 1.51 12.70 -5.32
C ALA A 191 0.05 12.78 -4.88
N THR A 192 -0.79 11.92 -5.44
CA THR A 192 -2.14 11.67 -4.95
C THR A 192 -2.13 10.44 -4.05
N VAL A 193 -2.40 10.60 -2.76
CA VAL A 193 -2.56 9.49 -1.82
C VAL A 193 -4.05 9.19 -1.65
N MET A 194 -4.46 7.96 -1.95
CA MET A 194 -5.81 7.46 -1.71
C MET A 194 -5.81 6.60 -0.45
N ILE A 195 -6.79 6.86 0.41
CA ILE A 195 -7.08 6.09 1.62
C ILE A 195 -8.38 5.34 1.38
N SER A 196 -8.35 4.03 1.57
CA SER A 196 -9.48 3.14 1.37
C SER A 196 -10.04 2.60 2.68
N ASP A 197 -11.28 2.13 2.61
CA ASP A 197 -11.91 1.37 3.67
C ASP A 197 -11.44 -0.11 3.67
N PRO A 198 -11.92 -0.95 4.61
CA PRO A 198 -11.55 -2.36 4.67
C PRO A 198 -11.94 -3.22 3.45
N LEU A 199 -12.81 -2.73 2.56
CA LEU A 199 -13.15 -3.36 1.28
C LEU A 199 -12.38 -2.75 0.10
N LEU A 200 -11.36 -1.94 0.38
CA LEU A 200 -10.53 -1.24 -0.60
C LEU A 200 -11.32 -0.21 -1.43
N GLN A 201 -12.44 0.31 -0.91
CA GLN A 201 -13.18 1.40 -1.52
C GLN A 201 -12.61 2.74 -1.06
N GLU A 202 -12.44 3.69 -1.97
CA GLU A 202 -11.89 5.02 -1.65
C GLU A 202 -12.75 5.72 -0.59
N ALA A 203 -12.13 6.02 0.56
CA ALA A 203 -12.75 6.72 1.68
C ALA A 203 -12.29 8.18 1.76
N ALA A 204 -11.06 8.47 1.32
CA ALA A 204 -10.50 9.81 1.23
C ALA A 204 -9.34 9.87 0.22
N ARG A 205 -8.98 11.09 -0.19
CA ARG A 205 -7.86 11.37 -1.09
C ARG A 205 -7.16 12.65 -0.67
N VAL A 206 -5.83 12.65 -0.70
CA VAL A 206 -4.97 13.76 -0.32
C VAL A 206 -4.01 14.06 -1.48
N GLN A 207 -3.86 15.33 -1.83
CA GLN A 207 -2.75 15.78 -2.68
C GLN A 207 -1.57 16.14 -1.78
N ILE A 208 -0.41 15.61 -2.09
CA ILE A 208 0.83 15.90 -1.39
C ILE A 208 1.76 16.56 -2.41
N ASP A 209 2.01 17.84 -2.19
CA ASP A 209 3.10 18.56 -2.84
C ASP A 209 4.37 18.32 -2.03
N GLN A 210 5.45 17.92 -2.71
CA GLN A 210 6.71 17.44 -2.12
C GLN A 210 7.85 18.36 -2.50
#